data_AF-A0A950SVC2-F1
#
_entry.id   AF-A0A950SVC2-F1
#
_cell.length_a   1.000
_cell.length_b   1.000
_cell.length_c   1.000
_cell.angle_alpha   90.00
_cell.angle_beta   90.00
_cell.angle_gamma   90.00
#
_symmetry.space_group_name_H-M   'P 1'
#
loop_
_entity.id
_entity.type
_entity.pdbx_description
1 polymer ?
#
loop_
_entity_poly.entity_id
_entity_poly.type
_entity_poly.pdbx_seq_one_letter_code
_entity_poly.pdbx_strand_id
1 'polypeptide(L)'
;MAFGLTAEQGELREAVTRLCGRFGDEYWLRKDEEGGFPHEFHQATAEAGWLGIAMPEAYGGSGLGITEAAILMQAVAQSGAGFSGASAIHMNIFGLHPVVVFGTDEQKQRFLPP
;
A
#
# COMPACT_ATOMS: atom_id res chain seq x y z
N MET A 1 -5.28 -8.50 -27.94
CA MET A 1 -5.39 -8.17 -26.51
C MET A 1 -4.29 -7.17 -26.19
N ALA A 2 -4.59 -6.13 -25.42
CA ALA A 2 -3.57 -5.23 -24.88
C ALA A 2 -3.12 -5.80 -23.52
N PHE A 3 -1.81 -5.97 -23.34
CA PHE A 3 -1.21 -6.55 -22.13
C PHE A 3 -0.44 -5.52 -21.28
N GLY A 4 -0.49 -4.25 -21.68
CA GLY A 4 0.15 -3.15 -20.95
C GLY A 4 -0.76 -2.58 -19.86
N LEU A 5 -0.15 -1.77 -18.97
CA LEU A 5 -0.90 -0.95 -18.01
C LEU A 5 -1.80 0.04 -18.76
N THR A 6 -2.95 0.36 -18.16
CA THR A 6 -3.73 1.54 -18.57
C THR A 6 -2.97 2.83 -18.24
N ALA A 7 -3.45 3.97 -18.74
CA ALA A 7 -2.85 5.27 -18.41
C ALA A 7 -2.91 5.54 -16.90
N GLU A 8 -4.06 5.25 -16.28
CA GLU A 8 -4.31 5.43 -14.84
C GLU A 8 -3.41 4.52 -14.00
N GLN A 9 -3.22 3.27 -14.43
CA GLN A 9 -2.29 2.33 -13.79
C GLN A 9 -0.84 2.78 -13.93
N GLY A 10 -0.49 3.40 -15.06
CA GLY A 10 0.82 4.03 -15.28
C GLY A 10 1.07 5.19 -14.31
N GLU A 11 0.10 6.11 -14.20
CA GLU A 11 0.14 7.24 -13.28
C GLU A 11 0.24 6.80 -11.82
N LEU A 12 -0.53 5.76 -11.43
CA LEU A 12 -0.45 5.15 -10.11
C LEU A 12 0.95 4.63 -9.82
N ARG A 13 1.52 3.84 -10.74
CA ARG A 13 2.89 3.32 -10.59
C ARG A 13 3.89 4.45 -10.40
N GLU A 14 3.82 5.49 -11.23
CA GLU A 14 4.72 6.64 -11.11
C GLU A 14 4.55 7.40 -9.80
N ALA A 15 3.31 7.60 -9.33
CA ALA A 15 3.04 8.26 -8.06
C ALA A 15 3.64 7.49 -6.89
N VAL A 16 3.51 6.17 -6.89
CA VAL A 16 4.14 5.28 -5.88
C VAL A 16 5.66 5.35 -5.98
N THR A 17 6.22 5.24 -7.19
CA THR A 17 7.69 5.34 -7.38
C THR A 17 8.23 6.68 -6.88
N ARG A 18 7.53 7.80 -7.13
CA ARG A 18 7.92 9.12 -6.59
C ARG A 18 7.89 9.14 -5.06
N LEU A 19 6.88 8.52 -4.43
CA LEU A 19 6.82 8.41 -2.98
C LEU A 19 7.99 7.59 -2.43
N CYS A 20 8.27 6.43 -3.02
CA CYS A 20 9.42 5.59 -2.65
C CYS A 20 10.75 6.34 -2.78
N GLY A 21 10.90 7.20 -3.80
CA GLY A 21 12.10 8.01 -4.00
C GLY A 21 12.42 9.01 -2.87
N ARG A 22 11.47 9.28 -1.96
CA ARG A 22 11.72 10.06 -0.73
C ARG A 22 12.53 9.27 0.31
N PHE A 23 12.63 7.95 0.16
CA PHE A 23 13.28 7.02 1.08
C PHE A 23 14.36 6.23 0.33
N GLY A 24 15.54 6.83 0.21
CA GLY A 24 16.68 6.25 -0.50
C GLY A 24 17.43 5.17 0.29
N ASP A 25 18.51 4.67 -0.31
CA ASP A 25 19.28 3.53 0.20
C ASP A 25 19.84 3.77 1.61
N GLU A 26 20.27 5.00 1.93
CA GLU A 26 20.77 5.35 3.27
C GLU A 26 19.69 5.18 4.36
N TYR A 27 18.43 5.52 4.06
CA TYR A 27 17.33 5.35 5.01
C TYR A 27 17.09 3.87 5.29
N TRP A 28 17.07 3.03 4.24
CA TRP A 28 16.81 1.60 4.37
C TRP A 28 17.99 0.85 4.98
N LEU A 29 19.22 1.22 4.64
CA LEU A 29 20.42 0.68 5.27
C LEU A 29 20.40 0.94 6.79
N ARG A 30 20.12 2.18 7.21
CA ARG A 30 20.00 2.50 8.64
C ARG A 30 18.91 1.68 9.33
N LYS A 31 17.74 1.48 8.68
CA LYS A 31 16.66 0.66 9.24
C LYS A 31 17.04 -0.83 9.32
N ASP A 32 17.86 -1.33 8.40
CA ASP A 32 18.39 -2.70 8.44
C ASP A 32 19.39 -2.87 9.60
N GLU A 33 20.29 -1.91 9.79
CA GLU A 33 21.31 -1.93 10.85
C GLU A 33 20.73 -1.73 12.25
N GLU A 34 19.82 -0.77 12.42
CA GLU A 34 19.22 -0.41 13.72
C GLU A 34 17.99 -1.27 14.05
N GLY A 35 17.35 -1.86 13.02
CA GLY A 35 16.07 -2.52 13.12
C GLY A 35 14.89 -1.56 13.34
N GLY A 36 13.71 -2.14 13.55
CA GLY A 36 12.48 -1.41 13.85
C GLY A 36 11.57 -1.17 12.64
N PHE A 37 10.37 -0.64 12.92
CA PHE A 37 9.36 -0.40 11.90
C PHE A 37 9.66 0.90 11.13
N PRO A 38 9.47 0.92 9.79
CA PRO A 38 9.71 2.11 8.97
C PRO A 38 8.52 3.08 9.08
N HIS A 39 8.31 3.66 10.26
CA HIS A 39 7.18 4.54 10.57
C HIS A 39 7.04 5.71 9.60
N GLU A 40 8.16 6.31 9.19
CA GLU A 40 8.17 7.47 8.29
C GLU A 40 7.67 7.09 6.89
N PHE A 41 8.11 5.93 6.38
CA PHE A 41 7.64 5.38 5.10
C PHE A 41 6.17 4.97 5.17
N HIS A 42 5.77 4.27 6.24
CA HIS A 42 4.39 3.85 6.44
C HIS A 42 3.44 5.05 6.54
N GLN A 43 3.81 6.08 7.30
CA GLN A 43 3.02 7.30 7.43
C GLN A 43 2.90 8.04 6.09
N ALA A 44 3.99 8.21 5.35
CA ALA A 44 3.93 8.82 4.02
C ALA A 44 3.00 8.04 3.07
N THR A 45 3.00 6.70 3.16
CA THR A 45 2.13 5.82 2.37
C THR A 45 0.66 5.97 2.79
N ALA A 46 0.39 6.11 4.09
CA ALA A 46 -0.94 6.34 4.63
C ALA A 46 -1.52 7.69 4.21
N GLU A 47 -0.73 8.77 4.34
CA GLU A 47 -1.11 10.13 3.95
C GLU A 47 -1.40 10.25 2.45
N ALA A 48 -0.73 9.43 1.62
CA ALA A 48 -0.99 9.35 0.20
C ALA A 48 -2.21 8.46 -0.17
N GLY A 49 -2.88 7.87 0.82
CA GLY A 49 -4.09 7.04 0.62
C GLY A 49 -3.82 5.59 0.18
N TRP A 50 -2.56 5.19 0.02
CA TRP A 50 -2.23 3.88 -0.57
C TRP A 50 -2.51 2.69 0.32
N LEU A 51 -2.66 2.88 1.63
CA LEU A 51 -3.03 1.78 2.54
C LEU A 51 -4.47 1.31 2.33
N GLY A 52 -5.34 2.17 1.79
CA GLY A 52 -6.74 1.86 1.48
C GLY A 52 -7.00 1.55 0.01
N ILE A 53 -5.97 1.28 -0.80
CA ILE A 53 -6.05 1.20 -2.27
C ILE A 53 -7.15 0.26 -2.79
N ALA A 54 -7.34 -0.90 -2.15
CA ALA A 54 -8.34 -1.90 -2.50
C ALA A 54 -9.52 -1.96 -1.52
N MET A 55 -9.49 -1.15 -0.46
CA MET A 55 -10.59 -1.05 0.49
C MET A 55 -11.77 -0.33 -0.17
N PRO A 56 -13.03 -0.76 0.04
CA PRO A 56 -14.19 -0.07 -0.52
C PRO A 56 -14.29 1.39 -0.03
N GLU A 57 -14.78 2.27 -0.90
CA GLU A 57 -14.97 3.70 -0.59
C GLU A 57 -15.89 3.92 0.62
N ALA A 58 -16.90 3.06 0.81
CA ALA A 58 -17.80 3.10 1.97
C ALA A 58 -17.07 2.98 3.33
N TYR A 59 -15.83 2.50 3.33
CA TYR A 59 -14.97 2.40 4.51
C TYR A 59 -13.73 3.31 4.44
N GLY A 60 -13.74 4.30 3.54
CA GLY A 60 -12.65 5.29 3.42
C GLY A 60 -11.47 4.85 2.53
N GLY A 61 -11.64 3.78 1.76
CA GLY A 61 -10.64 3.35 0.77
C GLY A 61 -10.84 3.93 -0.63
N SER A 62 -10.01 3.49 -1.58
CA SER A 62 -10.06 3.96 -2.98
C SER A 62 -10.82 3.03 -3.93
N GLY A 63 -11.17 1.81 -3.50
CA GLY A 63 -11.95 0.87 -4.30
C GLY A 63 -11.32 0.42 -5.63
N LEU A 64 -10.02 0.66 -5.85
CA LEU A 64 -9.37 0.44 -7.15
C LEU A 64 -9.23 -1.05 -7.49
N GLY A 65 -8.93 -1.87 -6.49
CA GLY A 65 -8.89 -3.33 -6.62
C GLY A 65 -7.49 -3.93 -6.56
N ILE A 66 -7.41 -5.24 -6.85
CA ILE A 66 -6.20 -6.05 -6.62
C ILE A 66 -5.12 -5.81 -7.67
N THR A 67 -5.48 -5.47 -8.91
CA THR A 67 -4.48 -5.15 -9.94
C THR A 67 -3.67 -3.91 -9.55
N GLU A 68 -4.34 -2.85 -9.10
CA GLU A 68 -3.73 -1.61 -8.65
C GLU A 68 -2.93 -1.82 -7.37
N ALA A 69 -3.44 -2.64 -6.44
CA ALA A 69 -2.68 -3.08 -5.28
C ALA A 69 -1.39 -3.83 -5.68
N ALA A 70 -1.45 -4.71 -6.67
CA ALA A 70 -0.26 -5.43 -7.16
C ALA A 70 0.76 -4.48 -7.81
N ILE A 71 0.30 -3.46 -8.53
CA ILE A 71 1.17 -2.42 -9.13
C ILE A 71 1.85 -1.58 -8.03
N LEU A 72 1.10 -1.15 -7.02
CA LEU A 72 1.63 -0.48 -5.82
C LEU A 72 2.73 -1.33 -5.17
N MET A 73 2.43 -2.60 -4.88
CA MET A 73 3.39 -3.51 -4.23
C MET A 73 4.63 -3.75 -5.07
N GLN A 74 4.48 -3.88 -6.39
CA GLN A 74 5.61 -4.05 -7.31
C GLN A 74 6.51 -2.81 -7.32
N ALA A 75 5.94 -1.61 -7.42
CA ALA A 75 6.71 -0.37 -7.41
C ALA A 75 7.47 -0.17 -6.09
N VAL A 76 6.85 -0.50 -4.95
CA VAL A 76 7.52 -0.48 -3.64
C VAL A 76 8.67 -1.48 -3.60
N ALA A 77 8.43 -2.74 -3.99
CA ALA A 77 9.45 -3.80 -3.93
C ALA A 77 10.62 -3.57 -4.90
N GLN A 78 10.42 -2.83 -6.00
CA GLN A 78 11.47 -2.44 -6.95
C GLN A 78 12.28 -1.21 -6.51
N SER A 79 11.86 -0.53 -5.44
CA SER A 79 12.61 0.58 -4.84
C SER A 79 13.61 0.07 -3.80
N GLY A 80 14.41 0.97 -3.21
CA GLY A 80 15.29 0.67 -2.08
C GLY A 80 14.56 0.07 -0.86
N ALA A 81 13.23 0.20 -0.81
CA ALA A 81 12.39 -0.39 0.23
C ALA A 81 12.34 -1.93 0.21
N GLY A 82 12.49 -2.53 -0.96
CA GLY A 82 12.48 -3.98 -1.16
C GLY A 82 11.31 -4.68 -0.45
N PHE A 83 11.59 -5.86 0.08
CA PHE A 83 10.59 -6.62 0.84
C PHE A 83 10.20 -5.96 2.16
N SER A 84 11.12 -5.24 2.83
CA SER A 84 10.86 -4.62 4.13
C SER A 84 9.76 -3.55 4.05
N GLY A 85 9.81 -2.65 3.06
CA GLY A 85 8.76 -1.67 2.85
C GLY A 85 7.45 -2.28 2.34
N ALA A 86 7.53 -3.26 1.45
CA ALA A 86 6.35 -4.00 1.00
C ALA A 86 5.64 -4.70 2.17
N SER A 87 6.41 -5.38 3.02
CA SER A 87 5.90 -6.06 4.22
C SER A 87 5.21 -5.07 5.17
N ALA A 88 5.76 -3.87 5.34
CA ALA A 88 5.21 -2.85 6.22
C ALA A 88 3.80 -2.36 5.85
N ILE A 89 3.35 -2.52 4.59
CA ILE A 89 2.09 -1.93 4.11
C ILE A 89 1.06 -2.95 3.60
N HIS A 90 1.47 -4.16 3.20
CA HIS A 90 0.58 -5.12 2.53
C HIS A 90 -0.58 -5.63 3.40
N MET A 91 -0.44 -5.61 4.73
CA MET A 91 -1.46 -6.14 5.63
C MET A 91 -2.78 -5.35 5.57
N ASN A 92 -2.74 -4.06 5.25
CA ASN A 92 -3.96 -3.27 5.07
C ASN A 92 -4.72 -3.65 3.78
N ILE A 93 -4.01 -4.22 2.80
CA ILE A 93 -4.59 -4.67 1.53
C ILE A 93 -5.31 -6.02 1.73
N PHE A 94 -4.69 -6.96 2.44
CA PHE A 94 -5.20 -8.35 2.54
C PHE A 94 -5.87 -8.68 3.88
N GLY A 95 -5.35 -8.15 4.99
CA GLY A 95 -5.72 -8.57 6.34
C GLY A 95 -7.19 -8.33 6.70
N LEU A 96 -7.77 -7.23 6.20
CA LEU A 96 -9.15 -6.84 6.50
C LEU A 96 -10.15 -7.31 5.43
N HIS A 97 -9.69 -7.89 4.31
CA HIS A 97 -10.60 -8.35 3.27
C HIS A 97 -11.62 -9.40 3.75
N PRO A 98 -11.28 -10.35 4.65
CA PRO A 98 -12.28 -11.23 5.24
C PRO A 98 -13.38 -10.50 6.00
N VAL A 99 -13.08 -9.37 6.65
CA VAL A 99 -14.09 -8.54 7.35
C VAL A 99 -14.98 -7.82 6.34
N VAL A 100 -14.42 -7.35 5.22
CA VAL A 100 -15.21 -6.76 4.12
C VAL A 100 -16.24 -7.77 3.59
N VAL A 101 -15.82 -9.01 3.33
CA VAL A 101 -16.67 -10.02 2.68
C VAL A 101 -17.62 -10.70 3.68
N PHE A 102 -17.14 -11.06 4.86
CA PHE A 102 -17.86 -11.94 5.80
C PHE A 102 -18.18 -11.29 7.14
N GLY A 103 -17.71 -10.06 7.40
CA GLY A 103 -17.95 -9.38 8.65
C GLY A 103 -19.42 -8.99 8.85
N THR A 104 -19.87 -9.01 10.11
CA THR A 104 -21.13 -8.37 10.50
C THR A 104 -21.04 -6.86 10.35
N ASP A 105 -22.16 -6.16 10.39
CA ASP A 105 -22.18 -4.69 10.31
C ASP A 105 -21.38 -4.06 11.46
N GLU A 106 -21.45 -4.64 12.66
CA GLU A 106 -20.67 -4.19 13.82
C GLU A 106 -19.17 -4.41 13.62
N GLN A 107 -18.77 -5.56 13.04
CA GLN A 107 -17.36 -5.82 12.74
C GLN A 107 -16.84 -4.86 11.66
N LYS A 108 -17.63 -4.63 10.61
CA LYS A 108 -17.29 -3.71 9.53
C LYS A 108 -17.11 -2.29 10.06
N GLN A 109 -18.06 -1.78 10.86
CA GLN A 109 -17.97 -0.46 11.48
C GLN A 109 -16.80 -0.32 12.45
N ARG A 110 -16.44 -1.39 13.16
CA ARG A 110 -15.35 -1.37 14.14
C ARG A 110 -13.95 -1.45 13.52
N PHE A 111 -13.79 -2.22 12.44
CA PHE A 111 -12.46 -2.62 11.96
C PHE A 111 -12.06 -2.03 10.60
N LEU A 112 -13.00 -1.59 9.78
CA LEU A 112 -12.70 -1.13 8.41
C LEU A 112 -12.46 0.37 8.29
N PRO A 113 -13.18 1.26 8.99
CA PRO A 113 -12.87 2.68 8.97
C PRO A 113 -11.46 2.96 9.52
N PRO A 114 -10.77 3.97 8.99
CA PRO A 114 -9.45 4.42 9.48
C PRO A 114 -9.50 4.99 10.90
#